data_AF-A0A2J8XQ86-F1
#
_entry.id   AF-A0A2J8XQ86-F1
#
_cell.length_a   1.000
_cell.length_b   1.000
_cell.length_c   1.000
_cell.angle_alpha   90.00
_cell.angle_beta   90.00
_cell.angle_gamma   90.00
#
_symmetry.space_group_name_H-M   'P 1'
#
loop_
_entity.id
_entity.type
_entity.pdbx_description
1 polymer ?
#
loop_
_entity_poly.entity_id
_entity_poly.type
_entity_poly.pdbx_seq_one_letter_code
_entity_poly.pdbx_strand_id
1 'polypeptide(L)'
;MDFHYNEKRIYWVDLERQFLQRVFLNGSRQERVCNIEKNVSGMAINWINEEVIWSNHQEGIITVTDMKGNNSHVLLSALKYPANIAVDPVERFIFWSSEVAGSLYRADLDGVEVRALLETSEKITAVSLDVLEKRLFWIQYNREGSNSLICSCDYDGGSVHINKHPTQHNLFAMSLFGDHIFYSTWKTKTIWIANKHTGKDMVRINLHSSFVPPGELKVVHPLAQPKAEDDAWEPEPLTTQLL
;
A
#
# COMPACT_ATOMS: atom_id res chain seq x y z
N MET A 1 2.95 -6.14 4.15
CA MET A 1 2.69 -5.68 5.54
C MET A 1 1.91 -4.39 5.49
N ASP A 2 1.12 -4.08 6.51
CA ASP A 2 0.44 -2.80 6.65
C ASP A 2 0.09 -2.52 8.12
N PHE A 3 -0.57 -1.40 8.42
CA PHE A 3 -0.92 -1.04 9.80
C PHE A 3 -2.38 -0.60 9.94
N HIS A 4 -2.86 -0.59 11.17
CA HIS A 4 -4.08 0.08 11.58
C HIS A 4 -3.75 1.01 12.75
N TYR A 5 -3.74 2.31 12.50
CA TYR A 5 -3.24 3.30 13.45
C TYR A 5 -4.10 3.40 14.71
N ASN A 6 -5.42 3.48 14.55
CA ASN A 6 -6.36 3.60 15.68
C ASN A 6 -6.33 2.38 16.59
N GLU A 7 -6.28 1.18 16.00
CA GLU A 7 -6.09 -0.08 16.73
C GLU A 7 -4.66 -0.28 17.26
N LYS A 8 -3.72 0.59 16.86
CA LYS A 8 -2.30 0.53 17.19
C LYS A 8 -1.68 -0.81 16.83
N ARG A 9 -1.99 -1.34 15.65
CA ARG A 9 -1.49 -2.66 15.19
C ARG A 9 -0.76 -2.59 13.87
N ILE A 10 0.22 -3.48 13.72
CA ILE A 10 0.85 -3.84 12.44
C ILE A 10 0.36 -5.23 12.06
N TYR A 11 0.05 -5.43 10.80
CA TYR A 11 -0.37 -6.68 10.19
C TYR A 11 0.65 -7.11 9.14
N TRP A 12 0.92 -8.39 9.05
CA TRP A 12 1.74 -8.93 7.97
C TRP A 12 1.43 -10.40 7.70
N VAL A 13 1.74 -10.77 6.46
CA VAL A 13 1.67 -12.13 5.96
C VAL A 13 3.03 -12.79 6.16
N ASP A 14 3.03 -13.94 6.80
CA ASP A 14 4.17 -14.83 6.89
C ASP A 14 4.04 -15.91 5.83
N LEU A 15 4.82 -15.83 4.75
CA LEU A 15 4.73 -16.76 3.63
C LEU A 15 5.32 -18.14 3.95
N GLU A 16 6.28 -18.21 4.87
CA GLU A 16 6.89 -19.47 5.28
C GLU A 16 5.92 -20.26 6.16
N ARG A 17 5.27 -19.58 7.11
CA ARG A 17 4.33 -20.19 8.04
C ARG A 17 2.88 -20.18 7.57
N GLN A 18 2.60 -19.47 6.49
CA GLN A 18 1.28 -19.34 5.85
C GLN A 18 0.18 -18.84 6.79
N PHE A 19 0.46 -17.74 7.48
CA PHE A 19 -0.59 -17.09 8.27
C PHE A 19 -0.50 -15.57 8.20
N LEU A 20 -1.67 -14.95 8.36
CA LEU A 20 -1.81 -13.55 8.69
C LEU A 20 -1.61 -13.39 10.20
N GLN A 21 -0.76 -12.45 10.59
CA GLN A 21 -0.50 -12.14 11.99
C GLN A 21 -0.48 -10.64 12.23
N ARG A 22 -0.60 -10.27 13.50
CA ARG A 22 -0.55 -8.89 13.94
C ARG A 22 0.15 -8.73 15.28
N VAL A 23 0.61 -7.52 15.55
CA VAL A 23 1.26 -7.11 16.80
C VAL A 23 0.87 -5.68 17.12
N PHE A 24 0.85 -5.30 18.40
CA PHE A 24 0.73 -3.88 18.75
C PHE A 24 1.97 -3.10 18.30
N LEU A 25 1.81 -1.81 18.00
CA LEU A 25 2.90 -0.90 17.60
C LEU A 25 4.03 -0.82 18.62
N ASN A 26 3.75 -1.13 19.89
CA ASN A 26 4.76 -1.22 20.96
C ASN A 26 5.49 -2.59 21.00
N GLY A 27 5.22 -3.50 20.06
CA GLY A 27 5.81 -4.83 19.96
C GLY A 27 5.15 -5.91 20.83
N SER A 28 4.12 -5.57 21.60
CA SER A 28 3.46 -6.52 22.51
C SER A 28 2.36 -7.34 21.82
N ARG A 29 2.01 -8.48 22.44
CA ARG A 29 0.87 -9.36 22.09
C ARG A 29 0.80 -9.70 20.60
N GLN A 30 1.91 -10.19 20.05
CA GLN A 30 1.91 -10.78 18.72
C GLN A 30 0.98 -12.00 18.70
N GLU A 31 0.08 -12.05 17.73
CA GLU A 31 -0.89 -13.13 17.58
C GLU A 31 -1.16 -13.47 16.12
N ARG A 32 -1.54 -14.73 15.88
CA ARG A 32 -2.06 -15.17 14.59
C ARG A 32 -3.51 -14.69 14.46
N VAL A 33 -3.86 -14.15 13.30
CA VAL A 33 -5.23 -13.78 12.93
C VAL A 33 -5.92 -15.00 12.29
N CYS A 34 -5.40 -15.48 11.16
CA CYS A 34 -5.91 -16.66 10.46
C CYS A 34 -4.81 -17.36 9.65
N ASN A 35 -5.08 -18.56 9.17
CA ASN A 35 -4.25 -19.20 8.15
C ASN A 35 -4.56 -18.57 6.79
N ILE A 36 -3.56 -18.50 5.93
CA ILE A 36 -3.71 -18.03 4.55
C ILE A 36 -3.16 -19.09 3.59
N GLU A 37 -3.59 -19.01 2.35
CA GLU A 37 -3.10 -19.82 1.26
C GLU A 37 -1.65 -19.46 0.87
N LYS A 38 -1.02 -20.32 0.05
CA LYS A 38 0.30 -20.01 -0.53
C LYS A 38 0.16 -18.90 -1.57
N ASN A 39 1.27 -18.24 -1.90
CA ASN A 39 1.36 -17.31 -3.03
C ASN A 39 0.67 -15.95 -2.82
N VAL A 40 0.40 -15.58 -1.58
CA VAL A 40 -0.01 -14.21 -1.25
C VAL A 40 1.10 -13.25 -1.68
N SER A 41 0.75 -12.23 -2.47
CA SER A 41 1.70 -11.35 -3.16
C SER A 41 1.62 -9.90 -2.72
N GLY A 42 0.52 -9.49 -2.10
CA GLY A 42 0.31 -8.15 -1.57
C GLY A 42 -0.76 -8.14 -0.48
N MET A 43 -0.75 -7.14 0.38
CA MET A 43 -1.73 -6.98 1.46
C MET A 43 -1.92 -5.50 1.78
N ALA A 44 -3.16 -5.12 2.10
CA ALA A 44 -3.54 -3.79 2.55
C ALA A 44 -4.56 -3.88 3.69
N ILE A 45 -4.67 -2.80 4.46
CA ILE A 45 -5.66 -2.67 5.54
C ILE A 45 -6.72 -1.67 5.12
N ASN A 46 -7.98 -2.11 5.13
CA ASN A 46 -9.12 -1.21 5.10
C ASN A 46 -9.38 -0.73 6.55
N TRP A 47 -8.88 0.45 6.89
CA TRP A 47 -8.94 0.98 8.26
C TRP A 47 -10.30 1.59 8.63
N ILE A 48 -11.23 1.74 7.68
CA ILE A 48 -12.58 2.25 7.93
C ILE A 48 -13.54 1.10 8.19
N ASN A 49 -13.54 0.07 7.34
CA ASN A 49 -14.41 -1.10 7.52
C ASN A 49 -13.81 -2.16 8.46
N GLU A 50 -12.59 -1.94 8.96
CA GLU A 50 -11.86 -2.91 9.78
C GLU A 50 -11.66 -4.27 9.07
N GLU A 51 -11.03 -4.22 7.91
CA GLU A 51 -10.77 -5.41 7.10
C GLU A 51 -9.30 -5.54 6.69
N VAL A 52 -8.88 -6.78 6.49
CA VAL A 52 -7.59 -7.14 5.88
C VAL A 52 -7.84 -7.68 4.49
N ILE A 53 -7.14 -7.13 3.51
CA ILE A 53 -7.27 -7.46 2.10
C ILE A 53 -5.93 -7.97 1.57
N TRP A 54 -5.92 -9.07 0.82
CA TRP A 54 -4.70 -9.59 0.21
C TRP A 54 -4.93 -10.20 -1.17
N SER A 55 -3.88 -10.18 -2.00
CA SER A 55 -3.87 -10.74 -3.35
C SER A 55 -3.21 -12.10 -3.33
N ASN A 56 -3.70 -13.00 -4.16
CA ASN A 56 -3.02 -14.23 -4.49
C ASN A 56 -2.68 -14.26 -5.99
N HIS A 57 -1.38 -14.23 -6.31
CA HIS A 57 -0.95 -14.16 -7.70
C HIS A 57 -1.22 -15.45 -8.49
N GLN A 58 -1.21 -16.62 -7.86
CA GLN A 58 -1.43 -17.89 -8.58
C GLN A 58 -2.92 -18.19 -8.77
N GLU A 59 -3.72 -17.96 -7.72
CA GLU A 59 -5.16 -18.18 -7.77
C GLU A 59 -5.89 -17.07 -8.56
N GLY A 60 -5.24 -15.91 -8.77
CA GLY A 60 -5.84 -14.82 -9.53
C GLY A 60 -7.01 -14.17 -8.79
N ILE A 61 -6.91 -14.05 -7.47
CA ILE A 61 -7.96 -13.51 -6.61
C ILE A 61 -7.43 -12.43 -5.68
N ILE A 62 -8.34 -11.57 -5.21
CA ILE A 62 -8.15 -10.71 -4.05
C ILE A 62 -9.20 -11.11 -3.01
N THR A 63 -8.74 -11.41 -1.81
CA THR A 63 -9.54 -11.89 -0.69
C THR A 63 -9.62 -10.80 0.38
N VAL A 64 -10.76 -10.70 1.05
CA VAL A 64 -10.98 -9.82 2.19
C VAL A 64 -11.47 -10.62 3.39
N THR A 65 -11.07 -10.23 4.60
CA THR A 65 -11.56 -10.78 5.86
C THR A 65 -11.63 -9.70 6.94
N ASP A 66 -12.43 -9.91 7.98
CA ASP A 66 -12.45 -9.02 9.14
C ASP A 66 -11.11 -9.02 9.89
N MET A 67 -10.88 -8.04 10.78
CA MET A 67 -9.65 -7.97 11.60
C MET A 67 -9.36 -9.21 12.48
N LYS A 68 -10.32 -10.13 12.63
CA LYS A 68 -10.20 -11.37 13.40
C LYS A 68 -10.01 -12.61 12.50
N GLY A 69 -10.09 -12.46 11.18
CA GLY A 69 -9.93 -13.55 10.22
C GLY A 69 -11.14 -14.46 10.06
N ASN A 70 -12.34 -14.09 10.54
CA ASN A 70 -13.48 -15.02 10.59
C ASN A 70 -14.37 -14.99 9.34
N ASN A 71 -14.47 -13.85 8.67
CA ASN A 71 -15.43 -13.62 7.59
C ASN A 71 -14.74 -13.46 6.23
N SER A 72 -13.93 -14.45 5.85
CA SER A 72 -13.14 -14.41 4.62
C SER A 72 -14.01 -14.67 3.39
N HIS A 73 -13.89 -13.84 2.36
CA HIS A 73 -14.51 -14.06 1.04
C HIS A 73 -13.68 -13.45 -0.09
N VAL A 74 -13.93 -13.92 -1.32
CA VAL A 74 -13.27 -13.42 -2.51
C VAL A 74 -13.94 -12.10 -2.94
N LEU A 75 -13.18 -11.01 -2.94
CA LEU A 75 -13.62 -9.68 -3.39
C LEU A 75 -13.55 -9.55 -4.91
N LEU A 76 -12.43 -9.97 -5.50
CA LEU A 76 -12.20 -9.96 -6.95
C LEU A 76 -11.63 -11.31 -7.39
N SER A 77 -12.02 -11.78 -8.56
CA SER A 77 -11.59 -13.08 -9.12
C SER A 77 -11.25 -12.98 -10.60
N ALA A 78 -10.67 -14.05 -11.15
CA ALA A 78 -10.21 -14.14 -12.54
C ALA A 78 -9.19 -13.06 -12.93
N LEU A 79 -8.39 -12.60 -11.97
CA LEU A 79 -7.34 -11.62 -12.15
C LEU A 79 -6.08 -12.28 -12.71
N LYS A 80 -5.39 -11.59 -13.61
CA LYS A 80 -4.10 -12.05 -14.14
C LYS A 80 -2.99 -11.69 -13.16
N TYR A 81 -2.52 -12.66 -12.38
CA TYR A 81 -1.35 -12.52 -11.49
C TYR A 81 -1.33 -11.22 -10.66
N PRO A 82 -2.36 -10.95 -9.84
CA PRO A 82 -2.39 -9.77 -9.00
C PRO A 82 -1.22 -9.78 -8.01
N ALA A 83 -0.60 -8.61 -7.79
CA ALA A 83 0.60 -8.43 -7.00
C ALA A 83 0.38 -7.40 -5.89
N ASN A 84 1.07 -6.26 -5.93
CA ASN A 84 0.96 -5.22 -4.89
C ASN A 84 -0.49 -4.70 -4.84
N ILE A 85 -1.02 -4.48 -3.63
CA ILE A 85 -2.33 -3.87 -3.40
C ILE A 85 -2.16 -2.59 -2.59
N ALA A 86 -2.98 -1.59 -2.87
CA ALA A 86 -3.26 -0.48 -1.96
C ALA A 86 -4.76 -0.16 -1.96
N VAL A 87 -5.27 0.39 -0.87
CA VAL A 87 -6.69 0.74 -0.72
C VAL A 87 -6.82 2.16 -0.22
N ASP A 88 -7.83 2.85 -0.74
CA ASP A 88 -8.36 4.08 -0.16
C ASP A 88 -9.81 3.83 0.27
N PRO A 89 -10.05 3.52 1.56
CA PRO A 89 -11.37 3.32 2.10
C PRO A 89 -12.25 4.58 2.12
N VAL A 90 -11.67 5.78 2.08
CA VAL A 90 -12.44 7.04 2.06
C VAL A 90 -13.14 7.18 0.71
N GLU A 91 -12.38 6.96 -0.37
CA GLU A 91 -12.93 6.98 -1.74
C GLU A 91 -13.50 5.63 -2.19
N ARG A 92 -13.48 4.63 -1.30
CA ARG A 92 -13.94 3.25 -1.55
C ARG A 92 -13.27 2.57 -2.75
N PHE A 93 -11.98 2.81 -2.99
CA PHE A 93 -11.23 2.19 -4.08
C PHE A 93 -10.17 1.18 -3.62
N ILE A 94 -9.96 0.15 -4.44
CA ILE A 94 -8.82 -0.76 -4.39
C ILE A 94 -8.00 -0.63 -5.67
N PHE A 95 -6.68 -0.62 -5.51
CA PHE A 95 -5.70 -0.57 -6.58
C PHE A 95 -4.80 -1.80 -6.49
N TRP A 96 -4.48 -2.41 -7.63
CA TRP A 96 -3.49 -3.49 -7.66
C TRP A 96 -2.63 -3.47 -8.92
N SER A 97 -1.42 -3.99 -8.78
CA SER A 97 -0.55 -4.30 -9.92
C SER A 97 -0.75 -5.73 -10.41
N SER A 98 -0.43 -5.98 -11.69
CA SER A 98 -0.29 -7.32 -12.26
C SER A 98 1.16 -7.61 -12.62
N GLU A 99 1.66 -8.81 -12.32
CA GLU A 99 3.01 -9.24 -12.75
C GLU A 99 3.11 -9.58 -14.24
N VAL A 100 1.99 -9.91 -14.90
CA VAL A 100 1.95 -10.36 -16.31
C VAL A 100 1.37 -9.25 -17.18
N ALA A 101 2.26 -8.65 -18.00
CA ALA A 101 2.18 -7.27 -18.48
C ALA A 101 2.09 -6.30 -17.29
N GLY A 102 3.14 -5.52 -17.04
CA GLY A 102 3.12 -4.57 -15.92
C GLY A 102 1.92 -3.64 -16.06
N SER A 103 0.93 -3.83 -15.21
CA SER A 103 -0.35 -3.14 -15.37
C SER A 103 -0.85 -2.71 -14.01
N LEU A 104 -1.58 -1.61 -13.99
CA LEU A 104 -2.28 -1.12 -12.80
C LEU A 104 -3.76 -1.13 -13.07
N TYR A 105 -4.51 -1.56 -12.08
CA TYR A 105 -5.97 -1.61 -12.13
C TYR A 105 -6.56 -0.93 -10.90
N ARG A 106 -7.81 -0.50 -11.05
CA ARG A 106 -8.68 -0.03 -9.98
C ARG A 106 -9.99 -0.79 -10.03
N ALA A 107 -10.62 -0.96 -8.87
CA ALA A 107 -12.03 -1.30 -8.72
C ALA A 107 -12.57 -0.58 -7.48
N ASP A 108 -13.89 -0.60 -7.32
CA ASP A 108 -14.51 -0.22 -6.05
C ASP A 108 -14.28 -1.31 -4.99
N LEU A 109 -14.35 -0.95 -3.72
CA LEU A 109 -14.22 -1.89 -2.59
C LEU A 109 -15.40 -2.87 -2.47
N ASP A 110 -16.43 -2.72 -3.30
CA ASP A 110 -17.49 -3.73 -3.48
C ASP A 110 -17.16 -4.73 -4.60
N GLY A 111 -15.97 -4.64 -5.21
CA GLY A 111 -15.49 -5.55 -6.24
C GLY A 111 -16.08 -5.31 -7.64
N VAL A 112 -16.67 -4.13 -7.86
CA VAL A 112 -17.31 -3.72 -9.12
C VAL A 112 -16.45 -2.72 -9.89
N GLU A 113 -16.82 -2.45 -11.16
CA GLU A 113 -16.22 -1.42 -12.01
C GLU A 113 -14.68 -1.53 -12.19
N VAL A 114 -14.19 -2.75 -12.46
CA VAL A 114 -12.76 -2.97 -12.75
C VAL A 114 -12.32 -2.15 -13.97
N ARG A 115 -11.29 -1.31 -13.78
CA ARG A 115 -10.70 -0.44 -14.80
C ARG A 115 -9.19 -0.61 -14.87
N ALA A 116 -8.65 -0.73 -16.08
CA ALA A 116 -7.22 -0.63 -16.33
C ALA A 116 -6.79 0.85 -16.28
N LEU A 117 -5.79 1.17 -15.47
CA LEU A 117 -5.20 2.51 -15.33
C LEU A 117 -3.91 2.66 -16.15
N LEU A 118 -3.16 1.57 -16.29
CA LEU A 118 -1.88 1.54 -16.99
C LEU A 118 -1.68 0.15 -17.59
N GLU A 119 -1.18 0.10 -18.82
CA GLU A 119 -0.58 -1.10 -19.42
C GLU A 119 0.83 -0.75 -19.87
N THR A 120 1.82 -1.53 -19.42
CA THR A 120 3.22 -1.37 -19.78
C THR A 120 3.93 -2.73 -19.86
N SER A 121 5.06 -2.77 -20.59
CA SER A 121 5.96 -3.93 -20.60
C SER A 121 6.88 -3.99 -19.37
N GLU A 122 6.98 -2.90 -18.61
CA GLU A 122 7.89 -2.77 -17.48
C GLU A 122 7.37 -3.46 -16.21
N LYS A 123 8.25 -3.99 -15.36
CA LYS A 123 7.80 -4.62 -14.10
C LYS A 123 7.40 -3.54 -13.09
N ILE A 124 6.25 -3.70 -12.45
CA ILE A 124 5.87 -2.89 -11.29
C ILE A 124 6.36 -3.60 -10.03
N THR A 125 7.14 -2.90 -9.20
CA THR A 125 7.75 -3.50 -7.99
C THR A 125 7.10 -3.03 -6.68
N ALA A 126 6.47 -1.85 -6.70
CA ALA A 126 5.73 -1.32 -5.56
C ALA A 126 4.60 -0.40 -6.02
N VAL A 127 3.56 -0.33 -5.19
CA VAL A 127 2.41 0.57 -5.33
C VAL A 127 2.14 1.22 -3.97
N SER A 128 1.84 2.52 -3.97
CA SER A 128 1.46 3.27 -2.76
C SER A 128 0.49 4.38 -3.13
N LEU A 129 -0.32 4.82 -2.17
CA LEU A 129 -1.29 5.90 -2.36
C LEU A 129 -0.87 7.12 -1.55
N ASP A 130 -1.04 8.28 -2.15
CA ASP A 130 -1.31 9.49 -1.41
C ASP A 130 -2.83 9.65 -1.30
N VAL A 131 -3.37 9.31 -0.13
CA VAL A 131 -4.82 9.33 0.13
C VAL A 131 -5.35 10.76 0.14
N LEU A 132 -4.56 11.72 0.65
CA LEU A 132 -5.00 13.12 0.75
C LEU A 132 -5.03 13.80 -0.63
N GLU A 133 -4.07 13.48 -1.49
CA GLU A 133 -4.01 13.99 -2.87
C GLU A 133 -4.78 13.12 -3.89
N LYS A 134 -5.42 12.04 -3.45
CA LYS A 134 -6.11 11.06 -4.29
C LYS A 134 -5.25 10.61 -5.48
N ARG A 135 -4.00 10.23 -5.16
CA ARG A 135 -2.96 9.98 -6.16
C ARG A 135 -2.29 8.62 -5.97
N LEU A 136 -2.22 7.85 -7.04
CA LEU A 136 -1.56 6.55 -7.10
C LEU A 136 -0.10 6.76 -7.50
N PHE A 137 0.82 6.15 -6.76
CA PHE A 137 2.25 6.09 -7.10
C PHE A 137 2.68 4.65 -7.32
N TRP A 138 3.60 4.44 -8.27
CA TRP A 138 4.23 3.16 -8.49
C TRP A 138 5.71 3.29 -8.86
N ILE A 139 6.45 2.21 -8.62
CA ILE A 139 7.79 2.02 -9.15
C ILE A 139 7.68 1.12 -10.37
N GLN A 140 8.16 1.61 -11.51
CA GLN A 140 8.40 0.79 -12.71
C GLN A 140 9.89 0.49 -12.86
N TYR A 141 10.20 -0.76 -13.15
CA TYR A 141 11.55 -1.28 -13.33
C TYR A 141 11.73 -1.81 -14.75
N ASN A 142 12.67 -1.21 -15.48
CA ASN A 142 13.04 -1.69 -16.80
C ASN A 142 14.15 -2.75 -16.72
N ARG A 143 13.83 -3.95 -17.23
CA ARG A 143 14.73 -5.11 -17.19
C ARG A 143 15.98 -4.93 -18.06
N GLU A 144 15.89 -4.16 -19.14
CA GLU A 144 16.98 -3.89 -20.08
C GLU A 144 17.86 -2.73 -19.63
N GLY A 145 17.27 -1.70 -19.01
CA GLY A 145 17.93 -0.44 -18.67
C GLY A 145 18.53 -0.36 -17.26
N SER A 146 18.28 -1.34 -16.39
CA SER A 146 18.74 -1.36 -14.98
C SER A 146 18.40 -0.10 -14.16
N ASN A 147 17.37 0.64 -14.57
CA ASN A 147 16.93 1.87 -13.92
C ASN A 147 15.47 1.73 -13.50
N SER A 148 15.16 2.21 -12.31
CA SER A 148 13.78 2.33 -11.83
C SER A 148 13.29 3.76 -11.96
N LEU A 149 12.01 3.92 -12.27
CA LEU A 149 11.35 5.22 -12.31
C LEU A 149 10.19 5.22 -11.31
N ILE A 150 10.06 6.32 -10.58
CA ILE A 150 8.89 6.60 -9.76
C ILE A 150 7.89 7.35 -10.63
N CYS A 151 6.66 6.87 -10.64
CA CYS A 151 5.59 7.44 -11.44
C CYS A 151 4.35 7.65 -10.58
N SER A 152 3.45 8.52 -11.03
CA SER A 152 2.15 8.72 -10.40
C SER A 152 1.07 9.12 -11.39
N CYS A 153 -0.19 8.90 -11.02
CA CYS A 153 -1.38 9.34 -11.73
C CYS A 153 -2.49 9.66 -10.72
N ASP A 154 -3.51 10.38 -11.15
CA ASP A 154 -4.76 10.43 -10.39
C ASP A 154 -5.46 9.06 -10.39
N TYR A 155 -6.46 8.88 -9.53
CA TYR A 155 -7.17 7.60 -9.39
C TYR A 155 -7.91 7.13 -10.65
N ASP A 156 -8.09 7.98 -11.66
CA ASP A 156 -8.68 7.62 -12.96
C ASP A 156 -7.62 7.27 -14.02
N GLY A 157 -6.33 7.31 -13.66
CA GLY A 157 -5.21 7.03 -14.56
C GLY A 157 -4.77 8.25 -15.38
N GLY A 158 -5.37 9.41 -15.15
CA GLY A 158 -5.01 10.68 -15.76
C GLY A 158 -3.81 11.35 -15.10
N SER A 159 -3.47 12.55 -15.60
CA SER A 159 -2.46 13.44 -15.00
C SER A 159 -1.12 12.76 -14.72
N VAL A 160 -0.71 11.85 -15.61
CA VAL A 160 0.46 10.98 -15.40
C VAL A 160 1.73 11.83 -15.25
N HIS A 161 2.46 11.58 -14.17
CA HIS A 161 3.74 12.19 -13.89
C HIS A 161 4.81 11.10 -13.77
N ILE A 162 5.89 11.24 -14.53
CA ILE A 162 7.05 10.34 -14.50
C ILE A 162 8.23 11.14 -13.99
N ASN A 163 8.81 10.71 -12.87
CA ASN A 163 10.03 11.33 -12.38
C ASN A 163 11.20 10.90 -13.28
N LYS A 164 11.66 11.84 -14.13
CA LYS A 164 12.69 11.59 -15.15
C LYS A 164 14.12 11.57 -14.58
N HIS A 165 14.30 11.59 -13.27
CA HIS A 165 15.60 11.36 -12.64
C HIS A 165 15.69 9.87 -12.30
N PRO A 166 16.18 9.02 -13.24
CA PRO A 166 16.32 7.59 -12.98
C PRO A 166 17.18 7.40 -11.74
N THR A 167 16.70 6.56 -10.82
CA THR A 167 17.46 6.25 -9.63
C THR A 167 18.68 5.42 -10.05
N GLN A 168 19.85 5.74 -9.51
CA GLN A 168 21.10 5.02 -9.78
C GLN A 168 21.06 3.55 -9.28
N HIS A 169 20.00 3.17 -8.58
CA HIS A 169 19.80 1.86 -8.00
C HIS A 169 18.36 1.39 -8.26
N ASN A 170 18.19 0.07 -8.34
CA ASN A 170 16.86 -0.53 -8.48
C ASN A 170 16.06 -0.34 -7.20
N LEU A 171 14.88 0.24 -7.33
CA LEU A 171 14.00 0.49 -6.19
C LEU A 171 13.17 -0.75 -5.89
N PHE A 172 12.92 -1.01 -4.61
CA PHE A 172 12.16 -2.20 -4.18
C PHE A 172 10.88 -1.86 -3.46
N ALA A 173 10.95 -1.13 -2.35
CA ALA A 173 9.79 -0.73 -1.59
C ALA A 173 9.62 0.80 -1.61
N MET A 174 8.39 1.24 -1.41
CA MET A 174 8.03 2.66 -1.38
C MET A 174 6.92 2.92 -0.36
N SER A 175 6.99 4.08 0.31
CA SER A 175 5.92 4.63 1.12
C SER A 175 5.90 6.16 0.98
N LEU A 176 4.74 6.77 1.14
CA LEU A 176 4.53 8.21 0.98
C LEU A 176 4.08 8.82 2.31
N PHE A 177 4.52 10.05 2.57
CA PHE A 177 3.96 10.86 3.66
C PHE A 177 4.27 12.35 3.46
N GLY A 178 3.25 13.20 3.54
CA GLY A 178 3.39 14.63 3.27
C GLY A 178 3.96 14.84 1.86
N ASP A 179 4.96 15.71 1.73
CA ASP A 179 5.63 15.97 0.45
C ASP A 179 6.73 14.95 0.12
N HIS A 180 6.86 13.87 0.90
CA HIS A 180 7.99 12.96 0.80
C HIS A 180 7.61 11.57 0.29
N ILE A 181 8.53 11.04 -0.51
CA ILE A 181 8.60 9.63 -0.87
C ILE A 181 9.78 8.97 -0.16
N PHE A 182 9.52 7.83 0.46
CA PHE A 182 10.50 6.98 1.13
C PHE A 182 10.66 5.72 0.31
N TYR A 183 11.89 5.37 -0.09
CA TYR A 183 12.12 4.16 -0.86
C TYR A 183 13.39 3.41 -0.47
N SER A 184 13.34 2.08 -0.57
CA SER A 184 14.51 1.21 -0.41
C SER A 184 15.07 0.84 -1.78
N THR A 185 16.35 0.48 -1.82
CA THR A 185 17.00 0.00 -3.04
C THR A 185 17.50 -1.43 -2.89
N TRP A 186 17.56 -2.17 -3.99
CA TRP A 186 18.09 -3.54 -4.01
C TRP A 186 19.50 -3.58 -3.46
N LYS A 187 19.73 -4.59 -2.60
CA LYS A 187 21.05 -4.98 -2.09
C LYS A 187 21.74 -3.93 -1.21
N THR A 188 21.16 -2.75 -1.02
CA THR A 188 21.70 -1.74 -0.09
C THR A 188 20.90 -1.72 1.20
N LYS A 189 21.58 -1.36 2.29
CA LYS A 189 20.96 -1.18 3.60
C LYS A 189 20.64 0.31 3.79
N THR A 190 19.93 0.88 2.83
CA THR A 190 19.62 2.31 2.82
C THR A 190 18.15 2.57 2.55
N ILE A 191 17.63 3.62 3.19
CA ILE A 191 16.34 4.23 2.88
C ILE A 191 16.65 5.63 2.35
N TRP A 192 16.05 5.97 1.22
CA TRP A 192 16.13 7.30 0.65
C TRP A 192 14.82 8.03 0.86
N ILE A 193 14.93 9.34 1.07
CA ILE A 193 13.81 10.27 1.17
C ILE A 193 14.01 11.30 0.09
N ALA A 194 12.98 11.63 -0.67
CA ALA A 194 12.99 12.72 -1.64
C ALA A 194 11.63 13.44 -1.64
N ASN A 195 11.54 14.61 -2.26
CA ASN A 195 10.26 15.23 -2.54
C ASN A 195 9.48 14.39 -3.59
N LYS A 196 8.23 14.03 -3.30
CA LYS A 196 7.44 13.08 -4.12
C LYS A 196 7.13 13.59 -5.54
N HIS A 197 7.06 14.91 -5.75
CA HIS A 197 6.74 15.50 -7.05
C HIS A 197 7.98 15.79 -7.90
N THR A 198 9.08 16.19 -7.27
CA THR A 198 10.28 16.65 -7.99
C THR A 198 11.41 15.62 -7.98
N GLY A 199 11.42 14.70 -7.01
CA GLY A 199 12.53 13.77 -6.77
C GLY A 199 13.78 14.44 -6.21
N LYS A 200 13.69 15.72 -5.80
CA LYS A 200 14.81 16.51 -5.25
C LYS A 200 14.85 16.40 -3.72
N ASP A 201 15.78 17.14 -3.11
CA ASP A 201 15.98 17.24 -1.66
C ASP A 201 16.23 15.89 -1.00
N MET A 202 17.14 15.14 -1.63
CA MET A 202 17.41 13.75 -1.27
C MET A 202 18.14 13.62 0.06
N VAL A 203 17.57 12.83 0.96
CA VAL A 203 18.19 12.42 2.23
C VAL A 203 18.41 10.91 2.21
N ARG A 204 19.57 10.46 2.72
CA ARG A 204 19.91 9.04 2.83
C ARG A 204 20.01 8.63 4.30
N ILE A 205 19.27 7.60 4.67
CA ILE A 205 19.36 6.93 5.97
C ILE A 205 20.10 5.61 5.76
N ASN A 206 21.21 5.44 6.48
CA ASN A 206 21.94 4.16 6.52
C ASN A 206 21.38 3.30 7.65
N LEU A 207 20.93 2.09 7.31
CA LEU A 207 20.50 1.10 8.28
C LEU A 207 21.70 0.35 8.86
N HIS A 208 21.54 -0.14 10.08
CA HIS A 208 22.57 -0.92 10.75
C HIS A 208 22.97 -2.15 9.91
N SER A 209 24.25 -2.52 9.98
CA SER A 209 24.82 -3.59 9.16
C SER A 209 24.23 -4.98 9.44
N SER A 210 23.58 -5.18 10.58
CA SER A 210 22.89 -6.44 10.93
C SER A 210 21.56 -6.64 10.20
N PHE A 211 20.97 -5.58 9.62
CA PHE A 211 19.69 -5.71 8.91
C PHE A 211 19.87 -6.29 7.50
N VAL A 212 18.84 -7.00 7.04
CA VAL A 212 18.65 -7.28 5.61
C VAL A 212 18.09 -6.04 4.90
N PRO A 213 18.32 -5.86 3.59
CA PRO A 213 17.68 -4.80 2.82
C PRO A 213 16.14 -4.81 3.04
N PRO A 214 15.50 -3.66 3.31
CA PRO A 214 14.07 -3.62 3.58
C PRO A 214 13.23 -4.07 2.38
N GLY A 215 12.43 -5.12 2.62
CA GLY A 215 11.57 -5.71 1.60
C GLY A 215 10.26 -4.95 1.36
N GLU A 216 9.76 -4.28 2.40
CA GLU A 216 8.58 -3.41 2.38
C GLU A 216 8.85 -2.20 3.28
N LEU A 217 8.17 -1.09 3.03
CA LEU A 217 8.26 0.14 3.81
C LEU A 217 6.84 0.67 4.06
N LYS A 218 6.58 1.15 5.27
CA LYS A 218 5.34 1.83 5.65
C LYS A 218 5.66 2.97 6.61
N VAL A 219 5.20 4.18 6.29
CA VAL A 219 5.16 5.30 7.23
C VAL A 219 3.91 5.15 8.09
N VAL A 220 4.07 5.13 9.42
CA VAL A 220 2.96 5.01 10.38
C VAL A 220 2.65 6.38 10.96
N HIS A 221 1.50 6.94 10.59
CA HIS A 221 1.02 8.24 11.06
C HIS A 221 -0.52 8.30 10.98
N PRO A 222 -1.23 9.01 11.89
CA PRO A 222 -2.69 9.11 11.83
C PRO A 222 -3.19 9.69 10.50
N LEU A 223 -2.50 10.70 9.96
CA LEU A 223 -2.86 11.32 8.67
C LEU A 223 -2.68 10.41 7.45
N ALA A 224 -2.02 9.26 7.59
CA ALA A 224 -1.95 8.26 6.52
C ALA A 224 -3.21 7.37 6.48
N GLN A 225 -4.06 7.43 7.51
CA GLN A 225 -5.35 6.74 7.61
C GLN A 225 -6.44 7.72 8.05
N PRO A 226 -6.79 8.71 7.20
CA PRO A 226 -7.84 9.67 7.51
C PRO A 226 -9.18 8.94 7.69
N LYS A 227 -10.06 9.54 8.50
CA LYS A 227 -11.46 9.10 8.57
C LYS A 227 -12.17 9.52 7.28
N ALA A 228 -13.26 8.82 6.93
CA ALA A 228 -14.21 9.37 5.99
C ALA A 228 -14.71 10.72 6.55
N GLU A 229 -14.88 11.73 5.69
CA GLU A 229 -15.63 12.91 6.10
C GLU A 229 -17.04 12.43 6.47
N ASP A 230 -17.41 12.58 7.75
CA ASP A 230 -18.76 12.25 8.18
C ASP A 230 -19.74 13.08 7.34
N ASP A 231 -20.63 12.41 6.61
CA ASP A 231 -21.86 13.04 6.14
C ASP A 231 -22.60 13.58 7.39
N ALA A 232 -22.65 14.91 7.48
CA ALA A 232 -23.34 15.74 8.48
C ALA A 232 -22.47 16.32 9.62
N TRP A 233 -22.31 17.64 9.52
CA TRP A 233 -22.28 18.55 10.66
C TRP A 233 -23.39 18.18 11.68
N GLU A 234 -23.02 17.60 12.82
CA GLU A 234 -23.76 17.83 14.06
C GLU A 234 -23.01 18.90 14.87
N PRO A 235 -23.55 20.13 15.02
CA PRO A 235 -22.95 21.11 15.91
C PRO A 235 -23.11 20.64 17.35
N GLU A 236 -22.02 20.67 18.13
CA GLU A 236 -22.05 20.32 19.54
C GLU A 236 -23.11 21.16 20.30
N PRO A 237 -23.91 20.55 21.20
CA PRO A 237 -24.80 21.31 22.06
C PRO A 237 -23.97 22.10 23.08
N LEU A 238 -24.07 23.43 22.99
CA LEU A 238 -23.56 24.38 23.99
C LEU A 238 -24.10 24.01 25.37
N THR A 239 -23.25 23.42 26.22
CA THR A 239 -23.54 23.26 27.64
C THR A 239 -23.43 24.62 28.30
N THR A 240 -24.59 25.22 28.56
CA THR A 240 -24.71 26.40 29.43
C THR A 240 -24.41 25.96 30.86
N GLN A 241 -23.23 26.29 31.40
CA GLN A 241 -23.01 26.22 32.85
C GLN A 241 -23.66 27.45 33.49
N LEU A 242 -24.82 27.24 34.10
CA LEU A 242 -25.33 28.07 35.19
C LEU A 242 -24.89 27.43 36.50
N LEU A 243 -23.97 28.08 37.20
CA LEU A 243 -23.99 28.47 38.62
C LEU A 243 -22.59 28.93 39.06
#